data_AF-A0A091U485-F1
#
_entry.id   AF-A0A091U485-F1
#
_cell.length_a   1.000
_cell.length_b   1.000
_cell.length_c   1.000
_cell.angle_alpha   90.00
_cell.angle_beta   90.00
_cell.angle_gamma   90.00
#
_symmetry.space_group_name_H-M   'P 1'
#
loop_
_entity.id
_entity.type
_entity.pdbx_description
1 polymer ?
#
loop_
_entity_poly.entity_id
_entity_poly.type
_entity_poly.pdbx_seq_one_letter_code
_entity_poly.pdbx_strand_id
1 'polypeptide(L)'
;WTEFLRDKGAEQSWQIFKEAFHRAQELSIPGCKKSGKEGKRPAWLSRDLLVKLKGKKEMHRQWKQGQVSWEEYRDAAWLCRYGVRKAKAWMELNLARDAKNNKRGFYRYVSQKRKVKESAPPLISRTGKLVTMNDGKAEVPNFFASVFTGNLSSHTSRVDGLQDGDWGSKVPPTVREDQV
;
A
#
# COMPACT_ATOMS: atom_id res chain seq x y z
N TRP A 1 0.79 -1.34 -47.77
CA TRP A 1 0.72 0.03 -47.22
C TRP A 1 0.60 1.09 -48.30
N THR A 2 1.53 1.13 -49.25
CA THR A 2 1.60 2.14 -50.33
C THR A 2 0.36 2.21 -51.23
N GLU A 3 -0.22 1.07 -51.63
CA GLU A 3 -1.49 1.06 -52.40
C GLU A 3 -2.71 1.37 -51.55
N PHE A 4 -2.71 0.94 -50.28
CA PHE A 4 -3.84 1.08 -49.37
C PHE A 4 -4.05 2.51 -48.84
N LEU A 5 -2.98 3.31 -48.86
CA LEU A 5 -2.97 4.70 -48.38
C LEU A 5 -2.91 5.71 -49.54
N ARG A 6 -2.84 5.24 -50.80
CA ARG A 6 -2.62 6.07 -52.00
C ARG A 6 -3.67 7.15 -52.18
N ASP A 7 -4.92 6.85 -51.84
CA ASP A 7 -6.07 7.74 -52.03
C ASP A 7 -6.58 8.36 -50.72
N LYS A 8 -5.80 8.27 -49.63
CA LYS A 8 -6.22 8.72 -48.30
C LYS A 8 -5.40 9.91 -47.82
N GLY A 9 -6.10 10.92 -47.32
CA GLY A 9 -5.46 12.09 -46.72
C GLY A 9 -4.56 11.71 -45.53
N ALA A 10 -3.60 12.57 -45.20
CA ALA A 10 -2.61 12.30 -44.15
C ALA A 10 -3.22 11.86 -42.82
N GLU A 11 -4.31 12.51 -42.40
CA GLU A 11 -5.01 12.19 -41.15
C GLU A 11 -5.69 10.80 -41.19
N GLN A 12 -6.32 10.46 -42.31
CA GLN A 12 -6.97 9.17 -42.51
C GLN A 12 -5.93 8.04 -42.56
N SER A 13 -4.81 8.29 -43.23
CA SER A 13 -3.69 7.36 -43.30
C SER A 13 -3.06 7.12 -41.92
N TRP A 14 -2.94 8.17 -41.11
CA TRP A 14 -2.47 8.08 -39.73
C TRP A 14 -3.43 7.29 -38.84
N GLN A 15 -4.74 7.49 -38.98
CA GLN A 15 -5.73 6.75 -38.21
C GLN A 15 -5.69 5.25 -38.50
N ILE A 16 -5.59 4.88 -39.78
CA ILE A 16 -5.48 3.50 -40.23
C ILE A 16 -4.21 2.84 -39.71
N PHE A 17 -3.09 3.55 -39.74
CA PHE A 17 -1.83 3.05 -39.20
C PHE A 17 -1.95 2.80 -37.69
N LYS A 18 -2.49 3.75 -36.93
CA LYS A 18 -2.72 3.59 -35.48
C LYS A 18 -3.60 2.38 -35.18
N GLU A 19 -4.68 2.19 -35.93
CA GLU A 19 -5.57 1.04 -35.74
C GLU A 19 -4.88 -0.29 -36.03
N ALA A 20 -4.13 -0.39 -37.13
CA ALA A 20 -3.39 -1.60 -37.45
C ALA A 20 -2.28 -1.89 -36.42
N PHE A 21 -1.59 -0.83 -35.94
CA PHE A 21 -0.57 -0.93 -34.91
C PHE A 21 -1.17 -1.43 -33.59
N HIS A 22 -2.27 -0.86 -33.12
CA HIS A 22 -2.94 -1.31 -31.91
C HIS A 22 -3.47 -2.74 -32.04
N ARG A 23 -4.04 -3.13 -33.19
CA ARG A 23 -4.45 -4.51 -33.45
C ARG A 23 -3.27 -5.48 -33.40
N ALA A 24 -2.14 -5.14 -34.01
CA ALA A 24 -0.93 -5.94 -33.93
C ALA A 24 -0.39 -6.01 -32.49
N GLN A 25 -0.44 -4.89 -31.76
CA GLN A 25 -0.05 -4.83 -30.36
C GLN A 25 -0.91 -5.75 -29.49
N GLU A 26 -2.23 -5.76 -29.67
CA GLU A 26 -3.15 -6.64 -28.93
C GLU A 26 -2.93 -8.13 -29.22
N LEU A 27 -2.59 -8.47 -30.47
CA LEU A 27 -2.37 -9.85 -30.89
C LEU A 27 -0.98 -10.38 -30.52
N SER A 28 0.05 -9.53 -30.57
CA SER A 28 1.45 -9.94 -30.40
C SER A 28 2.00 -9.68 -29.00
N ILE A 29 1.46 -8.71 -28.27
CA ILE A 29 1.84 -8.45 -26.89
C ILE A 29 0.75 -9.03 -25.99
N PRO A 30 1.03 -10.11 -25.24
CA PRO A 30 0.10 -10.61 -24.24
C PRO A 30 -0.26 -9.48 -23.28
N GLY A 31 -1.44 -8.90 -23.45
CA GLY A 31 -1.98 -7.89 -22.57
C GLY A 31 -2.25 -8.55 -21.24
N CYS A 32 -1.31 -8.46 -20.30
CA CYS A 32 -1.54 -8.90 -18.95
C CYS A 32 -2.66 -8.01 -18.38
N LYS A 33 -3.90 -8.50 -18.41
CA LYS A 33 -4.99 -7.91 -17.64
C LYS A 33 -4.42 -7.78 -16.23
N LYS A 34 -4.25 -6.55 -15.75
CA LYS A 34 -3.97 -6.33 -14.32
C LYS A 34 -5.18 -6.94 -13.65
N SER A 35 -5.08 -8.20 -13.21
CA SER A 35 -6.10 -8.84 -12.38
C SER A 35 -6.15 -7.92 -11.17
N GLY A 36 -7.13 -7.01 -11.16
CA GLY A 36 -7.15 -5.87 -10.27
C GLY A 36 -7.48 -6.40 -8.90
N LYS A 37 -6.50 -7.00 -8.22
CA LYS A 37 -6.63 -7.77 -6.97
C LYS A 37 -8.04 -8.34 -6.86
N GLU A 38 -8.45 -9.11 -7.86
CA GLU A 38 -9.81 -9.63 -7.95
C GLU A 38 -10.14 -10.25 -6.60
N GLY A 39 -11.16 -9.70 -5.95
CA GLY A 39 -11.27 -9.61 -4.50
C GLY A 39 -11.11 -10.95 -3.80
N LYS A 40 -9.86 -11.36 -3.58
CA LYS A 40 -9.58 -12.63 -2.91
C LYS A 40 -10.16 -12.48 -1.52
N ARG A 41 -11.15 -13.34 -1.27
CA ARG A 41 -11.81 -13.45 0.02
C ARG A 41 -10.76 -13.43 1.13
N PRO A 42 -10.82 -12.50 2.10
CA PRO A 42 -9.86 -12.46 3.19
C PRO A 42 -9.83 -13.81 3.91
N ALA A 43 -8.65 -14.28 4.29
CA ALA A 43 -8.49 -15.61 4.88
C ALA A 43 -9.26 -15.79 6.21
N TRP A 44 -9.58 -14.70 6.91
CA TRP A 44 -10.40 -14.74 8.13
C TRP A 44 -11.92 -14.79 7.86
N LEU A 45 -12.38 -14.59 6.63
CA LEU A 45 -13.81 -14.47 6.32
C LEU A 45 -14.43 -15.85 6.09
N SER A 46 -15.04 -16.46 7.10
CA SER A 46 -15.78 -17.74 6.96
C SER A 46 -17.15 -17.56 6.28
N ARG A 47 -17.77 -18.67 5.82
CA ARG A 47 -19.08 -18.62 5.12
C ARG A 47 -20.18 -18.16 6.07
N ASP A 48 -20.15 -18.65 7.30
CA ASP A 48 -21.02 -18.20 8.39
C ASP A 48 -20.88 -16.69 8.66
N LEU A 49 -19.65 -16.18 8.76
CA LEU A 49 -19.43 -14.75 9.00
C LEU A 49 -19.94 -13.88 7.85
N LEU A 50 -19.85 -14.38 6.62
CA LEU A 50 -20.41 -13.71 5.45
C LEU A 50 -21.94 -13.63 5.52
N VAL A 51 -22.61 -14.69 5.97
CA VAL A 51 -24.07 -14.68 6.19
C VAL A 51 -24.44 -13.65 7.26
N LYS A 52 -23.72 -13.61 8.38
CA LYS A 52 -23.93 -12.60 9.45
C LYS A 52 -23.73 -11.16 8.96
N LEU A 53 -22.72 -10.93 8.11
CA LEU A 53 -22.48 -9.63 7.48
C LEU A 53 -23.63 -9.22 6.54
N LYS A 54 -24.16 -10.15 5.75
CA LYS A 54 -25.33 -9.91 4.90
C LYS A 54 -26.58 -9.63 5.73
N GLY A 55 -26.83 -10.43 6.78
CA GLY A 55 -27.95 -10.25 7.70
C GLY A 55 -27.90 -8.88 8.39
N LYS A 56 -26.73 -8.46 8.88
CA LYS A 56 -26.54 -7.11 9.43
C LYS A 56 -26.87 -6.01 8.40
N LYS A 57 -26.45 -6.17 7.15
CA LYS A 57 -26.73 -5.21 6.08
C LYS A 57 -28.24 -5.09 5.80
N GLU A 58 -28.94 -6.22 5.83
CA GLU A 58 -30.38 -6.27 5.65
C GLU A 58 -31.11 -5.61 6.84
N MET A 59 -30.74 -5.96 8.07
CA MET A 59 -31.25 -5.33 9.29
C MET A 59 -31.06 -3.81 9.28
N HIS A 60 -29.92 -3.32 8.78
CA HIS A 60 -29.70 -1.88 8.61
C HIS A 60 -30.71 -1.26 7.64
N ARG A 61 -31.04 -1.93 6.54
CA ARG A 61 -32.05 -1.48 5.58
C ARG A 61 -33.43 -1.44 6.22
N GLN A 62 -33.80 -2.49 6.94
CA GLN A 62 -35.08 -2.61 7.64
C GLN A 62 -35.22 -1.56 8.76
N TRP A 63 -34.17 -1.33 9.55
CA TRP A 63 -34.13 -0.25 10.54
C TRP A 63 -34.30 1.13 9.89
N LYS A 64 -33.64 1.39 8.76
CA LYS A 64 -33.84 2.64 7.99
C LYS A 64 -35.26 2.81 7.46
N GLN A 65 -36.01 1.72 7.30
CA GLN A 65 -37.40 1.69 6.86
C GLN A 65 -38.40 1.65 8.04
N GLY A 66 -37.93 1.65 9.29
CA GLY A 66 -38.79 1.58 10.48
C GLY A 66 -39.38 0.20 10.78
N GLN A 67 -38.93 -0.85 10.10
CA GLN A 67 -39.45 -2.22 10.27
C GLN A 67 -38.80 -2.97 11.44
N VAL A 68 -37.63 -2.52 11.89
CA VAL A 68 -36.82 -3.17 12.93
C VAL A 68 -36.45 -2.12 13.97
N SER A 69 -36.52 -2.50 15.24
CA SER A 69 -36.14 -1.61 16.34
C SER A 69 -34.64 -1.28 16.29
N TRP A 70 -34.27 -0.14 16.87
CA TRP A 70 -32.85 0.22 16.99
C TRP A 70 -32.05 -0.82 17.79
N GLU A 71 -32.67 -1.44 18.81
CA GLU A 71 -32.04 -2.40 19.71
C GLU A 71 -31.66 -3.70 18.99
N GLU A 72 -32.59 -4.27 18.22
CA GLU A 72 -32.34 -5.49 17.43
C GLU A 72 -31.23 -5.28 16.40
N TYR A 73 -31.24 -4.13 15.71
CA TYR A 73 -30.15 -3.78 14.78
C TYR A 73 -28.82 -3.61 15.51
N ARG A 74 -28.82 -2.90 16.66
CA ARG A 74 -27.62 -2.66 17.47
C ARG A 74 -26.99 -3.97 17.91
N ASP A 75 -27.79 -4.91 18.38
CA ASP A 75 -27.33 -6.19 18.89
C ASP A 75 -26.79 -7.08 17.77
N ALA A 76 -27.49 -7.15 16.62
CA ALA A 76 -26.97 -7.84 15.43
C ALA A 76 -25.67 -7.21 14.90
N ALA A 77 -25.57 -5.88 14.92
CA ALA A 77 -24.35 -5.16 14.56
C ALA A 77 -23.19 -5.46 15.53
N TRP A 78 -23.47 -5.59 16.83
CA TRP A 78 -22.49 -5.99 17.85
C TRP A 78 -22.00 -7.42 17.64
N LEU A 79 -22.90 -8.38 17.50
CA LEU A 79 -22.56 -9.78 17.26
C LEU A 79 -21.72 -9.95 15.98
N CYS A 80 -22.09 -9.24 14.90
CA CYS A 80 -21.31 -9.23 13.68
C CYS A 80 -19.90 -8.65 13.90
N ARG A 81 -19.78 -7.52 14.61
CA ARG A 81 -18.48 -6.91 14.92
C ARG A 81 -17.61 -7.85 15.76
N TYR A 82 -18.19 -8.47 16.78
CA TYR A 82 -17.51 -9.43 17.64
C TYR A 82 -17.02 -10.65 16.82
N GLY A 83 -17.88 -11.23 15.98
CA GLY A 83 -17.52 -12.35 15.12
C GLY A 83 -16.36 -12.02 14.17
N VAL A 84 -16.34 -10.81 13.59
CA VAL A 84 -15.23 -10.35 12.74
C VAL A 84 -13.94 -10.23 13.54
N ARG A 85 -13.98 -9.64 14.74
CA ARG A 85 -12.79 -9.50 15.59
C ARG A 85 -12.24 -10.87 15.99
N LYS A 86 -13.11 -11.78 16.44
CA LYS A 86 -12.74 -13.14 16.83
C LYS A 86 -12.12 -13.92 15.67
N ALA A 87 -12.71 -13.86 14.48
CA ALA A 87 -12.17 -14.56 13.30
C ALA A 87 -10.80 -14.02 12.86
N LYS A 88 -10.60 -12.69 12.93
CA LYS A 88 -9.29 -12.08 12.64
C LYS A 88 -8.22 -12.52 13.64
N ALA A 89 -8.53 -12.43 14.94
CA ALA A 89 -7.60 -12.82 16.00
C ALA A 89 -7.23 -14.30 15.89
N TRP A 90 -8.21 -15.17 15.61
CA TRP A 90 -7.98 -16.59 15.46
C TRP A 90 -7.09 -16.91 14.24
N MET A 91 -7.31 -16.24 13.11
CA MET A 91 -6.45 -16.38 11.93
C MET A 91 -5.00 -15.92 12.22
N GLU A 92 -4.83 -14.77 12.90
CA GLU A 92 -3.51 -14.25 13.28
C GLU A 92 -2.79 -15.18 14.26
N LEU A 93 -3.51 -15.74 15.23
CA LEU A 93 -2.97 -16.71 16.17
C LEU A 93 -2.49 -17.98 15.46
N ASN A 94 -3.29 -18.52 14.54
CA ASN A 94 -2.88 -19.70 13.74
C ASN A 94 -1.63 -19.39 12.91
N LEU A 95 -1.55 -18.19 12.33
CA LEU A 95 -0.39 -17.78 11.56
C LEU A 95 0.87 -17.64 12.43
N ALA A 96 0.73 -17.12 13.64
CA ALA A 96 1.82 -17.02 14.60
C ALA A 96 2.28 -18.40 15.09
N ARG A 97 1.34 -19.32 15.38
CA ARG A 97 1.64 -20.69 15.78
C ARG A 97 2.40 -21.44 14.68
N ASP A 98 1.98 -21.28 13.43
CA ASP A 98 2.62 -21.92 12.28
C ASP A 98 3.84 -21.15 11.75
N ALA A 99 4.32 -20.10 12.43
CA ALA A 99 5.42 -19.28 11.93
C ALA A 99 6.72 -20.08 11.71
N LYS A 100 6.96 -21.12 12.53
CA LYS A 100 8.12 -22.02 12.37
C LYS A 100 8.08 -22.80 11.05
N ASN A 101 6.90 -23.33 10.71
CA ASN A 101 6.67 -24.18 9.54
C ASN A 101 6.36 -23.36 8.28
N ASN A 102 5.79 -22.16 8.43
CA ASN A 102 5.35 -21.28 7.36
C ASN A 102 5.89 -19.86 7.52
N LYS A 103 7.23 -19.74 7.58
CA LYS A 103 7.94 -18.45 7.70
C LYS A 103 7.51 -17.47 6.61
N ARG A 104 7.42 -17.94 5.36
CA ARG A 104 7.03 -17.12 4.19
C ARG A 104 5.61 -16.55 4.34
N GLY A 105 4.65 -17.35 4.81
CA GLY A 105 3.27 -16.90 5.03
C GLY A 105 3.17 -15.85 6.14
N PHE A 106 3.88 -16.05 7.24
CA PHE A 106 3.94 -15.12 8.36
C PHE A 106 4.53 -13.76 7.95
N TYR A 107 5.74 -13.74 7.36
CA TYR A 107 6.37 -12.49 6.93
C TYR A 107 5.62 -11.79 5.79
N ARG A 108 4.93 -12.55 4.91
CA ARG A 108 4.02 -11.97 3.91
C ARG A 108 2.84 -11.24 4.55
N TYR A 109 2.25 -11.79 5.63
CA TYR A 109 1.18 -11.12 6.36
C TYR A 109 1.68 -9.85 7.07
N VAL A 110 2.81 -9.96 7.79
CA VAL A 110 3.43 -8.83 8.49
C VAL A 110 3.78 -7.70 7.52
N SER A 111 4.42 -8.02 6.39
CA SER A 111 4.73 -7.03 5.36
C SER A 111 3.46 -6.43 4.74
N GLN A 112 2.40 -7.22 4.52
CA GLN A 112 1.11 -6.68 4.04
C GLN A 112 0.45 -5.72 5.04
N LYS A 113 0.60 -5.96 6.35
CA LYS A 113 0.10 -5.08 7.41
C LYS A 113 0.95 -3.82 7.62
N ARG A 114 2.27 -3.95 7.46
CA ARG A 114 3.23 -2.83 7.51
C ARG A 114 3.13 -1.89 6.31
N LYS A 115 2.51 -2.32 5.20
CA LYS A 115 2.11 -1.46 4.09
C LYS A 115 0.95 -0.52 4.49
N VAL A 116 1.13 0.24 5.56
CA VAL A 116 0.53 1.57 5.62
C VAL A 116 1.21 2.38 4.52
N LYS A 117 0.37 3.01 3.72
CA LYS A 117 0.76 3.87 2.62
C LYS A 117 1.39 5.12 3.24
N GLU A 118 2.71 5.14 3.42
CA GLU A 118 3.47 6.38 3.32
C GLU A 118 3.30 6.85 1.87
N SER A 119 2.15 7.43 1.55
CA SER A 119 2.15 8.42 0.48
C SER A 119 2.83 9.62 1.10
N ALA A 120 3.95 10.04 0.51
CA ALA A 120 4.43 11.40 0.73
C ALA A 120 3.22 12.34 0.67
N PRO A 121 3.05 13.24 1.66
CA PRO A 121 1.96 14.20 1.65
C PRO A 121 1.89 14.86 0.27
N PRO A 122 0.70 15.01 -0.33
CA PRO A 122 0.56 15.77 -1.55
C PRO A 122 1.22 17.13 -1.37
N LEU A 123 2.05 17.53 -2.33
CA LEU A 123 2.78 18.78 -2.24
C LEU A 123 1.79 19.95 -2.18
N ILE A 124 1.85 20.74 -1.12
CA ILE A 124 1.01 21.92 -0.93
C ILE A 124 1.86 23.13 -1.32
N SER A 125 1.35 23.95 -2.23
CA SER A 125 1.99 25.22 -2.60
C SER A 125 1.94 26.22 -1.43
N ARG A 126 2.76 27.29 -1.48
CA ARG A 126 2.75 28.39 -0.48
C ARG A 126 1.36 29.03 -0.28
N THR A 127 0.50 28.93 -1.29
CA THR A 127 -0.89 29.45 -1.29
C THR A 127 -1.90 28.44 -0.72
N GLY A 128 -1.46 27.31 -0.17
CA GLY A 128 -2.35 26.31 0.46
C GLY A 128 -3.11 25.41 -0.53
N LYS A 129 -2.86 25.54 -1.83
CA LYS A 129 -3.55 24.76 -2.87
C LYS A 129 -2.77 23.49 -3.21
N LEU A 130 -3.48 22.37 -3.36
CA LEU A 130 -2.93 21.06 -3.69
C LEU A 130 -2.43 21.05 -5.14
N VAL A 131 -1.15 20.69 -5.34
CA VAL A 131 -0.51 20.73 -6.68
C VAL A 131 -0.91 19.49 -7.48
N THR A 132 -1.90 19.64 -8.36
CA THR A 132 -2.46 18.55 -9.19
C THR A 132 -1.79 18.41 -10.57
N MET A 133 -1.08 19.44 -11.04
CA MET A 133 -0.55 19.55 -12.42
C MET A 133 0.98 19.29 -12.45
N ASN A 134 1.47 18.52 -13.44
CA ASN A 134 2.89 18.13 -13.55
C ASN A 134 3.82 19.34 -13.70
N ASP A 135 3.32 20.42 -14.29
CA ASP A 135 4.05 21.66 -14.58
C ASP A 135 4.47 22.37 -13.27
N GLY A 136 3.66 22.25 -12.21
CA GLY A 136 3.98 22.76 -10.86
C GLY A 136 4.90 21.85 -10.04
N LYS A 137 5.27 20.66 -10.53
CA LYS A 137 6.25 19.79 -9.86
C LYS A 137 7.69 20.11 -10.24
N ALA A 138 7.92 20.80 -11.36
CA ALA A 138 9.26 21.16 -11.83
C ALA A 138 9.86 22.38 -11.08
N GLU A 139 9.03 23.20 -10.42
CA GLU A 139 9.47 24.35 -9.60
C GLU A 139 9.83 23.97 -8.14
N VAL A 140 9.62 22.70 -7.76
CA VAL A 140 9.85 22.19 -6.40
C VAL A 140 11.34 22.06 -5.98
N PRO A 141 12.38 22.08 -6.84
CA PRO A 141 13.76 22.08 -6.37
C PRO A 141 14.11 23.30 -5.49
N ASN A 142 13.42 24.43 -5.67
CA ASN A 142 13.68 25.65 -4.90
C ASN A 142 13.21 25.58 -3.44
N PHE A 143 12.25 24.71 -3.12
CA PHE A 143 11.80 24.55 -1.73
C PHE A 143 12.87 23.85 -0.88
N PHE A 144 13.62 22.92 -1.48
CA PHE A 144 14.74 22.25 -0.82
C PHE A 144 15.99 23.14 -0.76
N ALA A 145 16.22 24.01 -1.74
CA ALA A 145 17.37 24.93 -1.70
C ALA A 145 17.31 25.90 -0.49
N SER A 146 16.12 26.39 -0.12
CA SER A 146 15.95 27.34 0.99
C SER A 146 16.29 26.76 2.37
N VAL A 147 16.21 25.44 2.57
CA VAL A 147 16.61 24.80 3.85
C VAL A 147 18.12 24.56 3.92
N PHE A 148 18.84 24.69 2.80
CA PHE A 148 20.30 24.61 2.77
C PHE A 148 20.99 25.99 2.84
N THR A 149 20.26 27.09 2.73
CA THR A 149 20.82 28.45 2.86
C THR A 149 20.83 28.91 4.32
N GLY A 150 21.50 28.14 5.18
CA GLY A 150 21.92 28.59 6.51
C GLY A 150 23.38 29.03 6.43
N ASN A 151 23.63 30.30 6.73
CA ASN A 151 24.94 30.97 6.65
C ASN A 151 26.10 30.08 7.11
N LEU A 152 27.11 29.91 6.25
CA LEU A 152 28.46 29.51 6.65
C LEU A 152 29.06 30.64 7.50
N SER A 153 28.64 30.72 8.76
CA SER A 153 29.42 31.41 9.78
C SER A 153 30.64 30.53 10.04
N SER A 154 31.81 31.05 9.69
CA SER A 154 33.11 30.47 9.99
C SER A 154 33.32 30.41 11.50
N HIS A 155 32.75 29.40 12.15
CA HIS A 155 33.20 28.96 13.46
C HIS A 155 34.21 27.85 13.24
N THR A 156 35.47 28.21 13.45
CA THR A 156 36.58 27.30 13.71
C THR A 156 36.17 26.31 14.81
N SER A 157 35.65 25.14 14.46
CA SER A 157 35.56 24.02 15.39
C SER A 157 36.85 23.22 15.28
N ARG A 158 37.63 23.28 16.35
CA ARG A 158 38.90 22.60 16.56
C ARG A 158 38.82 21.14 16.08
N VAL A 159 39.76 20.79 15.20
CA VAL A 159 40.08 19.42 14.81
C VAL A 159 40.52 18.65 16.06
N ASP A 160 39.93 17.47 16.27
CA ASP A 160 40.63 16.31 16.81
C ASP A 160 39.92 15.02 16.33
N GLY A 161 40.55 14.32 15.39
CA GLY A 161 40.60 12.86 15.33
C GLY A 161 39.42 12.08 14.73
N LEU A 162 39.51 11.83 13.42
CA LEU A 162 38.95 10.65 12.74
C LEU A 162 39.77 9.40 13.09
N GLN A 163 39.16 8.35 13.64
CA GLN A 163 39.61 6.95 13.55
C GLN A 163 38.33 6.10 13.45
N ASP A 164 37.92 5.74 12.24
CA ASP A 164 38.37 4.60 11.43
C ASP A 164 37.94 3.26 12.02
N GLY A 165 37.31 2.46 11.17
CA GLY A 165 36.57 1.28 11.59
C GLY A 165 37.50 0.15 12.03
N ASP A 166 37.05 -0.63 13.02
CA ASP A 166 37.57 -1.96 13.23
C ASP A 166 36.43 -2.98 13.29
N TRP A 167 36.47 -3.89 12.33
CA TRP A 167 35.56 -5.01 12.17
C TRP A 167 36.38 -6.24 12.58
N GLY A 168 36.31 -6.65 13.85
CA GLY A 168 37.05 -7.85 14.26
C GLY A 168 36.94 -8.26 15.73
N SER A 169 36.67 -9.56 15.93
CA SER A 169 37.07 -10.37 17.08
C SER A 169 36.25 -10.37 18.39
N LYS A 170 35.28 -11.30 18.41
CA LYS A 170 34.93 -12.26 19.48
C LYS A 170 35.73 -12.21 20.80
N VAL A 171 35.04 -11.99 21.94
CA VAL A 171 35.20 -12.74 23.23
C VAL A 171 33.86 -12.64 24.01
N PRO A 172 33.31 -13.71 24.64
CA PRO A 172 32.11 -13.64 25.46
C PRO A 172 32.44 -13.22 26.91
N PRO A 173 31.49 -12.61 27.65
CA PRO A 173 31.75 -12.18 29.03
C PRO A 173 31.87 -13.38 29.98
N THR A 174 32.97 -13.40 30.74
CA THR A 174 33.30 -14.34 31.80
C THR A 174 32.27 -14.30 32.93
N VAL A 175 31.68 -15.47 33.21
CA VAL A 175 30.93 -15.79 34.43
C VAL A 175 31.85 -15.65 35.64
N ARG A 176 31.44 -14.87 36.65
CA ARG A 176 31.99 -14.98 38.00
C ARG A 176 30.96 -15.74 38.83
N GLU A 177 31.33 -16.96 39.21
CA GLU A 177 30.72 -17.69 40.32
C GLU A 177 31.18 -17.02 41.62
N ASP A 178 30.23 -16.76 42.52
CA ASP A 178 30.53 -16.48 43.92
C ASP A 178 29.62 -17.39 44.75
N GLN A 179 30.22 -18.40 45.36
CA GLN A 179 29.75 -19.08 46.56
C GLN A 179 30.83 -18.88 47.62
N VAL A 180 30.50 -18.23 48.74
CA VAL A 180 30.21 -18.88 50.04
C VAL A 180 29.27 -17.94 50.81
#